data_AF-A0A3B4T1V1-F1
#
_entry.id   AF-A0A3B4T1V1-F1
#
_cell.length_a   1.000
_cell.length_b   1.000
_cell.length_c   1.000
_cell.angle_alpha   90.00
_cell.angle_beta   90.00
_cell.angle_gamma   90.00
#
_symmetry.space_group_name_H-M   'P 1'
#
loop_
_entity.id
_entity.type
_entity.pdbx_description
1 polymer ?
#
loop_
_entity_poly.entity_id
_entity_poly.type
_entity_poly.pdbx_seq_one_letter_code
_entity_poly.pdbx_strand_id
1 'polypeptide(L)'
;MTGNRLCSCCRAIRKEMGLQGMMSARQLKKKWDNLKEKYRVLKNPPEGMENLTRPSSWRWFHLMDEAMSGRLTGTASVVQPSLLDEDEEHTSDLLPLSPPSTREAFSFSGLSVVERGTVEEVGALGGVLEISGIKAENRAEKLCELQREREALEREQAEFDRELIALERDRELLNRDMAALERDRTAVDRERAAVERERAFLDRDRAFLDRDRAFLDRDRAFLERATEDLERDRTRQRLVSLFQKLVEKL
;
A
#
# COMPACT_ATOMS: atom_id res chain seq x y z
N MET A 1 -23.09 -11.02 21.55
CA MET A 1 -23.57 -10.00 20.59
C MET A 1 -22.55 -8.87 20.39
N THR A 2 -21.30 -9.19 20.03
CA THR A 2 -20.19 -8.21 19.88
C THR A 2 -19.59 -8.18 18.47
N GLY A 3 -20.10 -9.00 17.54
CA GLY A 3 -19.58 -9.13 16.17
C GLY A 3 -19.83 -7.91 15.26
N ASN A 4 -20.92 -7.17 15.48
CA ASN A 4 -21.36 -6.10 14.56
C ASN A 4 -20.62 -4.77 14.77
N ARG A 5 -20.22 -4.41 15.99
CA ARG A 5 -19.55 -3.12 16.28
C ARG A 5 -18.11 -3.05 15.77
N LEU A 6 -17.39 -4.18 15.76
CA LEU A 6 -16.04 -4.21 15.18
C LEU A 6 -16.07 -4.21 13.64
N CYS A 7 -17.14 -4.72 13.02
CA CYS A 7 -17.27 -4.68 11.57
C CYS A 7 -17.62 -3.27 11.08
N SER A 8 -18.40 -2.50 11.86
CA SER A 8 -18.76 -1.11 11.50
C SER A 8 -17.55 -0.18 11.56
N CYS A 9 -16.70 -0.25 12.60
CA CYS A 9 -15.50 0.58 12.65
C CYS A 9 -14.48 0.21 11.57
N CYS A 10 -14.27 -1.08 11.28
CA CYS A 10 -13.41 -1.50 10.17
C CYS A 10 -13.96 -1.09 8.80
N ARG A 11 -15.28 -1.05 8.63
CA ARG A 11 -15.92 -0.57 7.39
C ARG A 11 -15.72 0.94 7.21
N ALA A 12 -15.81 1.71 8.30
CA ALA A 12 -15.59 3.14 8.30
C ALA A 12 -14.12 3.50 8.01
N ILE A 13 -13.16 2.80 8.64
CA ILE A 13 -11.72 2.96 8.35
C ILE A 13 -11.41 2.56 6.91
N ARG A 14 -12.02 1.48 6.39
CA ARG A 14 -11.86 1.08 4.99
C ARG A 14 -12.33 2.17 4.02
N LYS A 15 -13.44 2.85 4.36
CA LYS A 15 -14.01 3.93 3.56
C LYS A 15 -13.11 5.16 3.56
N GLU A 16 -12.65 5.57 4.74
CA GLU A 16 -11.75 6.72 4.93
C GLU A 16 -10.40 6.54 4.23
N MET A 17 -9.84 5.33 4.27
CA MET A 17 -8.53 5.01 3.67
C MET A 17 -8.60 4.67 2.16
N GLY A 18 -9.78 4.77 1.52
CA GLY A 18 -9.96 4.46 0.09
C GLY A 18 -9.78 2.98 -0.28
N LEU A 19 -9.88 2.05 0.67
CA LEU A 19 -9.57 0.62 0.48
C LEU A 19 -10.76 -0.20 -0.05
N GLN A 20 -11.80 0.44 -0.57
CA GLN A 20 -13.11 -0.17 -0.83
C GLN A 20 -13.09 -1.23 -1.97
N GLY A 21 -12.13 -1.15 -2.89
CA GLY A 21 -11.96 -2.13 -3.98
C GLY A 21 -10.80 -3.13 -3.80
N MET A 22 -9.95 -2.93 -2.79
CA MET A 22 -8.75 -3.78 -2.59
C MET A 22 -8.91 -4.80 -1.48
N MET A 23 -9.62 -4.46 -0.39
CA MET A 23 -9.75 -5.34 0.76
C MET A 23 -11.11 -5.18 1.43
N SER A 24 -11.75 -6.29 1.82
CA SER A 24 -12.99 -6.25 2.59
C SER A 24 -12.75 -5.81 4.04
N ALA A 25 -13.79 -5.28 4.70
CA ALA A 25 -13.70 -4.89 6.11
C ALA A 25 -13.28 -6.08 7.02
N ARG A 26 -13.66 -7.31 6.64
CA ARG A 26 -13.24 -8.54 7.34
C ARG A 26 -11.75 -8.84 7.13
N GLN A 27 -11.24 -8.63 5.92
CA GLN A 27 -9.82 -8.81 5.61
C GLN A 27 -8.98 -7.75 6.33
N LEU A 28 -9.44 -6.49 6.40
CA LEU A 28 -8.79 -5.42 7.14
C LEU A 28 -8.70 -5.76 8.64
N LYS A 29 -9.80 -6.24 9.24
CA LYS A 29 -9.81 -6.73 10.62
C LYS A 29 -8.82 -7.86 10.84
N LYS A 30 -8.78 -8.84 9.93
CA LYS A 30 -7.83 -9.96 10.01
C LYS A 30 -6.37 -9.50 9.92
N LYS A 31 -6.08 -8.49 9.09
CA LYS A 31 -4.75 -7.86 9.02
C LYS A 31 -4.40 -7.15 10.32
N TRP A 32 -5.35 -6.41 10.89
CA TRP A 32 -5.19 -5.76 12.19
C TRP A 32 -4.91 -6.76 13.33
N ASP A 33 -5.64 -7.87 13.35
CA ASP A 33 -5.44 -8.93 14.34
C ASP A 33 -4.05 -9.59 14.18
N ASN A 34 -3.61 -9.83 12.95
CA ASN A 34 -2.26 -10.34 12.67
C ASN A 34 -1.15 -9.35 13.11
N LEU A 35 -1.36 -8.05 12.89
CA LEU A 35 -0.44 -7.00 13.34
C LEU A 35 -0.33 -6.98 14.88
N LYS A 36 -1.45 -7.05 15.58
CA LYS A 36 -1.47 -7.10 17.05
C LYS A 36 -0.81 -8.35 17.61
N GLU A 37 -0.99 -9.51 16.97
CA GLU A 37 -0.37 -10.75 17.39
C GLU A 37 1.15 -10.68 17.27
N LYS A 38 1.65 -10.20 16.12
CA LYS A 38 3.08 -10.00 15.89
C LYS A 38 3.67 -8.97 16.86
N TYR A 39 2.95 -7.89 17.14
CA TYR A 39 3.33 -6.91 18.17
C TYR A 39 3.42 -7.55 19.55
N ARG A 40 2.46 -8.38 19.95
CA ARG A 40 2.43 -9.04 21.26
C ARG A 40 3.63 -9.97 21.44
N VAL A 41 3.94 -10.78 20.42
CA VAL A 41 5.10 -11.68 20.42
C VAL A 41 6.43 -10.90 20.49
N LEU A 42 6.50 -9.73 19.85
CA LEU A 42 7.69 -8.87 19.89
C LEU A 42 7.83 -8.09 21.20
N LYS A 43 6.71 -7.75 21.86
CA LYS A 43 6.71 -7.01 23.12
C LYS A 43 6.99 -7.91 24.31
N ASN A 44 6.42 -9.12 24.31
CA ASN A 44 6.57 -10.12 25.36
C ASN A 44 6.96 -11.47 24.73
N PRO A 45 8.25 -11.65 24.36
CA PRO A 45 8.72 -12.93 23.82
C PRO A 45 8.58 -14.05 24.87
N PRO A 46 8.25 -15.29 24.45
CA PRO A 46 8.22 -16.43 25.35
C PRO A 46 9.62 -16.73 25.92
N GLU A 47 9.67 -17.17 27.18
CA GLU A 47 10.91 -17.44 27.94
C GLU A 47 11.89 -18.29 27.09
N GLY A 48 13.07 -17.73 26.83
CA GLY A 48 14.13 -18.36 26.02
C GLY A 48 14.34 -17.77 24.62
N MET A 49 13.47 -16.88 24.11
CA MET A 49 13.61 -16.24 22.77
C MET A 49 13.80 -14.71 22.80
N GLU A 50 14.09 -14.13 23.96
CA GLU A 50 14.24 -12.68 24.16
C GLU A 50 15.35 -12.07 23.28
N ASN A 51 16.41 -12.84 23.00
CA ASN A 51 17.58 -12.40 22.24
C ASN A 51 17.40 -12.45 20.71
N LEU A 52 16.40 -13.19 20.21
CA LEU A 52 16.12 -13.38 18.78
C LEU A 52 15.02 -12.44 18.29
N THR A 53 14.20 -11.94 19.20
CA THR A 53 12.96 -11.25 18.89
C THR A 53 13.17 -9.75 19.05
N ARG A 54 14.04 -9.17 18.23
CA ARG A 54 14.38 -7.74 18.30
C ARG A 54 13.16 -6.91 17.90
N PRO A 55 12.63 -6.02 18.77
CA PRO A 55 11.51 -5.14 18.42
C PRO A 55 11.78 -4.28 17.17
N SER A 56 13.04 -3.89 16.95
CA SER A 56 13.51 -3.13 15.79
C SER A 56 13.55 -3.92 14.47
N SER A 57 13.42 -5.25 14.50
CA SER A 57 13.38 -6.09 13.30
C SER A 57 12.07 -5.90 12.51
N TRP A 58 11.03 -5.38 13.16
CA TRP A 58 9.75 -5.14 12.53
C TRP A 58 9.51 -3.64 12.37
N ARG A 59 9.58 -3.16 11.12
CA ARG A 59 9.48 -1.73 10.78
C ARG A 59 8.18 -1.04 11.25
N TRP A 60 7.13 -1.80 11.56
CA TRP A 60 5.87 -1.27 12.10
C TRP A 60 5.76 -1.36 13.63
N PHE A 61 6.79 -1.85 14.32
CA PHE A 61 6.76 -1.99 15.78
C PHE A 61 6.53 -0.65 16.49
N HIS A 62 7.25 0.40 16.11
CA HIS A 62 7.10 1.73 16.73
C HIS A 62 5.74 2.37 16.43
N LEU A 63 5.26 2.25 15.19
CA LEU A 63 3.92 2.73 14.81
C LEU A 63 2.81 1.99 15.56
N MET A 64 2.95 0.67 15.71
CA MET A 64 2.02 -0.13 16.53
C MET A 64 2.16 0.17 18.02
N ASP A 65 3.37 0.43 18.52
CA ASP A 65 3.61 0.76 19.92
C ASP A 65 3.01 2.12 20.29
N GLU A 66 3.14 3.12 19.42
CA GLU A 66 2.51 4.43 19.58
C GLU A 66 0.99 4.36 19.51
N ALA A 67 0.45 3.58 18.57
CA ALA A 67 -0.98 3.33 18.47
C ALA A 67 -1.54 2.63 19.72
N MET A 68 -0.85 1.60 20.23
CA MET A 68 -1.29 0.80 21.37
C MET A 68 -1.03 1.48 22.73
N SER A 69 -0.02 2.35 22.81
CA SER A 69 0.27 3.16 24.01
C SER A 69 -0.60 4.42 24.10
N GLY A 70 -1.47 4.64 23.11
CA GLY A 70 -2.41 5.77 23.08
C GLY A 70 -1.76 7.11 22.73
N ARG A 71 -0.51 7.13 22.24
CA ARG A 71 0.20 8.37 21.85
C ARG A 71 -0.35 9.00 20.57
N LEU A 72 -1.08 8.23 19.77
CA LEU A 72 -1.76 8.69 18.56
C LEU A 72 -3.25 9.02 18.83
N THR A 73 -3.68 9.04 20.08
CA THR A 73 -5.06 9.43 20.40
C THR A 73 -5.21 10.94 20.17
N GLY A 74 -6.01 11.31 19.16
CA GLY A 74 -6.25 12.71 18.77
C GLY A 74 -5.45 13.25 17.57
N THR A 75 -4.55 12.45 16.96
CA THR A 75 -3.80 12.87 15.76
C THR A 75 -4.51 12.55 14.44
N ALA A 76 -5.51 11.66 14.46
CA ALA A 76 -6.34 11.31 13.30
C ALA A 76 -7.81 11.70 13.55
N SER A 77 -8.53 12.05 12.48
CA SER A 77 -9.97 12.32 12.53
C SER A 77 -10.71 11.11 13.12
N VAL A 78 -11.56 11.35 14.13
CA VAL A 78 -12.34 10.28 14.76
C VAL A 78 -13.44 9.86 13.80
N VAL A 79 -13.26 8.72 13.15
CA VAL A 79 -14.26 8.16 12.23
C VAL A 79 -15.43 7.61 13.04
N GLN A 80 -16.60 8.26 12.94
CA GLN A 80 -17.83 7.75 13.52
C GLN A 80 -18.36 6.57 12.70
N PRO A 81 -18.58 5.38 13.30
CA PRO A 81 -19.26 4.28 12.62
C PRO A 81 -20.73 4.64 12.43
N SER A 82 -21.15 4.91 11.20
CA SER A 82 -22.57 5.04 10.85
C SER A 82 -23.29 3.73 11.15
N LEU A 83 -24.32 3.78 12.00
CA LEU A 83 -25.12 2.63 12.44
C LEU A 83 -26.24 2.23 11.46
N LEU A 84 -26.26 2.82 10.26
CA LEU A 84 -27.35 2.68 9.29
C LEU A 84 -26.83 2.24 7.92
N ASP A 85 -26.05 1.17 7.87
CA ASP A 85 -25.83 0.42 6.62
C ASP A 85 -26.23 -1.04 6.89
N GLU A 86 -27.54 -1.25 7.01
CA GLU A 86 -28.14 -2.57 6.80
C GLU A 86 -28.02 -2.90 5.30
N ASP A 87 -27.57 -4.13 5.06
CA ASP A 87 -27.75 -4.94 3.85
C ASP A 87 -27.44 -4.30 2.48
N GLU A 88 -26.33 -4.72 1.87
CA GLU A 88 -26.27 -4.94 0.42
C GLU A 88 -24.96 -5.70 0.08
N GLU A 89 -24.96 -6.99 0.36
CA GLU A 89 -24.32 -7.97 -0.50
C GLU A 89 -25.36 -9.10 -0.59
N HIS A 90 -26.01 -9.31 -1.74
CA HIS A 90 -26.00 -10.56 -2.53
C HIS A 90 -27.10 -10.55 -3.62
N THR A 91 -26.73 -11.17 -4.74
CA THR A 91 -27.58 -11.76 -5.80
C THR A 91 -27.81 -10.92 -7.06
N SER A 92 -26.99 -11.25 -8.07
CA SER A 92 -27.38 -11.23 -9.48
C SER A 92 -28.62 -12.10 -9.68
N ASP A 93 -29.66 -11.59 -10.35
CA ASP A 93 -30.19 -12.17 -11.60
C ASP A 93 -31.48 -11.46 -12.07
N LEU A 94 -31.58 -11.34 -13.40
CA LEU A 94 -32.73 -11.03 -14.28
C LEU A 94 -32.87 -9.58 -14.83
N LEU A 95 -32.32 -9.40 -16.04
CA LEU A 95 -32.66 -8.44 -17.12
C LEU A 95 -34.13 -8.63 -17.62
N PRO A 96 -34.74 -7.86 -18.58
CA PRO A 96 -34.20 -6.82 -19.51
C PRO A 96 -35.10 -5.57 -19.79
N LEU A 97 -34.56 -4.53 -20.46
CA LEU A 97 -35.03 -3.95 -21.76
C LEU A 97 -34.47 -2.53 -22.00
N SER A 98 -34.24 -2.25 -23.29
CA SER A 98 -33.38 -1.21 -23.87
C SER A 98 -34.07 0.18 -24.06
N PRO A 99 -33.52 1.15 -24.84
CA PRO A 99 -33.30 2.55 -24.40
C PRO A 99 -34.24 3.57 -25.09
N PRO A 100 -34.00 4.89 -24.94
CA PRO A 100 -33.58 5.60 -26.15
C PRO A 100 -32.53 6.70 -25.95
N SER A 101 -31.93 7.00 -27.10
CA SER A 101 -30.95 8.03 -27.45
C SER A 101 -31.61 9.41 -27.71
N THR A 102 -30.74 10.38 -28.00
CA THR A 102 -30.89 11.72 -28.62
C THR A 102 -31.07 12.89 -27.64
N ARG A 103 -30.07 13.79 -27.51
CA ARG A 103 -29.53 14.78 -28.49
C ARG A 103 -30.53 15.92 -28.73
N GLU A 104 -29.96 17.12 -28.79
CA GLU A 104 -30.52 18.42 -29.24
C GLU A 104 -30.91 19.38 -28.12
N ALA A 105 -30.85 20.70 -28.28
CA ALA A 105 -30.08 21.62 -29.12
C ALA A 105 -30.56 23.04 -28.70
N PHE A 106 -29.77 24.05 -29.03
CA PHE A 106 -30.10 25.46 -28.98
C PHE A 106 -31.39 25.86 -29.73
N SER A 107 -32.13 26.84 -29.19
CA SER A 107 -32.79 27.98 -29.91
C SER A 107 -33.56 28.83 -28.88
N PHE A 108 -33.28 30.12 -28.71
CA PHE A 108 -33.55 31.30 -29.55
C PHE A 108 -35.03 31.67 -29.71
N SER A 109 -35.37 32.81 -29.09
CA SER A 109 -36.35 33.86 -29.40
C SER A 109 -37.86 33.60 -29.48
N GLY A 110 -38.60 34.53 -28.88
CA GLY A 110 -40.01 34.79 -29.16
C GLY A 110 -40.52 36.07 -28.46
N LEU A 111 -40.67 37.14 -29.24
CA LEU A 111 -41.37 38.39 -28.91
C LEU A 111 -42.89 38.19 -28.67
N SER A 112 -43.50 39.03 -27.83
CA SER A 112 -44.86 39.64 -27.98
C SER A 112 -44.96 40.75 -26.90
N VAL A 113 -45.34 42.02 -27.09
CA VAL A 113 -46.42 42.79 -27.77
C VAL A 113 -47.81 42.60 -27.15
N VAL A 114 -48.33 43.69 -26.52
CA VAL A 114 -49.68 44.35 -26.54
C VAL A 114 -49.75 45.28 -25.30
N GLU A 115 -49.74 46.63 -25.45
CA GLU A 115 -50.88 47.61 -25.48
C GLU A 115 -51.69 47.70 -24.15
N ARG A 116 -52.14 48.82 -23.55
CA ARG A 116 -52.39 50.23 -23.95
C ARG A 116 -52.76 51.07 -22.69
N GLY A 117 -52.52 52.40 -22.71
CA GLY A 117 -53.30 53.46 -22.00
C GLY A 117 -52.75 53.89 -20.62
N THR A 118 -52.69 55.15 -20.20
CA THR A 118 -53.29 56.43 -20.62
C THR A 118 -52.46 57.62 -20.11
N VAL A 119 -52.69 58.78 -20.74
CA VAL A 119 -52.04 60.08 -20.62
C VAL A 119 -52.24 60.75 -19.25
N GLU A 120 -51.21 61.38 -18.70
CA GLU A 120 -51.34 62.73 -18.10
C GLU A 120 -50.07 63.55 -18.38
N GLU A 121 -50.31 64.77 -18.84
CA GLU A 121 -49.38 65.80 -19.25
C GLU A 121 -49.18 66.75 -18.07
N VAL A 122 -47.93 66.93 -17.60
CA VAL A 122 -47.57 68.14 -16.86
C VAL A 122 -46.14 68.52 -17.20
N GLY A 123 -46.00 69.69 -17.82
CA GLY A 123 -44.76 70.16 -18.41
C GLY A 123 -43.65 70.47 -17.41
N ALA A 124 -42.43 70.43 -17.91
CA ALA A 124 -41.36 71.34 -17.54
C ALA A 124 -40.22 71.17 -18.55
N LEU A 125 -40.01 72.20 -19.37
CA LEU A 125 -38.83 72.36 -20.20
C LEU A 125 -37.62 72.61 -19.28
N GLY A 126 -36.73 71.63 -19.17
CA GLY A 126 -35.44 71.77 -18.47
C GLY A 126 -34.90 70.45 -17.93
N GLY A 127 -34.20 69.67 -18.76
CA GLY A 127 -33.58 68.42 -18.28
C GLY A 127 -33.13 67.41 -19.35
N VAL A 128 -33.06 67.78 -20.63
CA VAL A 128 -32.65 66.84 -21.70
C VAL A 128 -31.12 66.66 -21.74
N LEU A 129 -30.34 67.59 -21.16
CA LEU A 129 -28.87 67.53 -21.18
C LEU A 129 -28.27 66.66 -20.06
N GLU A 130 -28.94 66.51 -18.92
CA GLU A 130 -28.40 65.80 -17.75
C GLU A 130 -28.70 64.30 -17.78
N ILE A 131 -29.87 63.88 -18.30
CA ILE A 131 -30.22 62.45 -18.42
C ILE A 131 -29.35 61.74 -19.48
N SER A 132 -28.94 62.45 -20.54
CA SER A 132 -28.00 61.93 -21.55
C SER A 132 -26.58 61.80 -21.00
N GLY A 133 -26.16 62.71 -20.12
CA GLY A 133 -24.86 62.66 -19.44
C GLY A 133 -24.74 61.46 -18.51
N ILE A 134 -25.74 61.25 -17.65
CA ILE A 134 -25.78 60.11 -16.72
C ILE A 134 -25.79 58.75 -17.47
N LYS A 135 -26.50 58.63 -18.59
CA LYS A 135 -26.49 57.41 -19.43
C LYS A 135 -25.17 57.19 -20.18
N ALA A 136 -24.39 58.24 -20.42
CA ALA A 136 -23.07 58.13 -21.05
C ALA A 136 -22.00 57.76 -20.00
N GLU A 137 -22.08 58.33 -18.80
CA GLU A 137 -21.23 57.99 -17.65
C GLU A 137 -21.41 56.54 -17.22
N ASN A 138 -22.65 56.05 -17.08
CA ASN A 138 -22.93 54.63 -16.79
C ASN A 138 -22.34 53.67 -17.84
N ARG A 139 -22.25 54.09 -19.11
CA ARG A 139 -21.63 53.29 -20.18
C ARG A 139 -20.11 53.32 -20.11
N ALA A 140 -19.53 54.48 -19.78
CA ALA A 140 -18.09 54.61 -19.58
C ALA A 140 -17.62 53.80 -18.36
N GLU A 141 -18.38 53.82 -17.26
CA GLU A 141 -18.16 52.97 -16.09
C GLU A 141 -18.24 51.50 -16.44
N LYS A 142 -19.26 51.09 -17.22
CA LYS A 142 -19.40 49.70 -17.66
C LYS A 142 -18.25 49.24 -18.56
N LEU A 143 -17.73 50.10 -19.42
CA LEU A 143 -16.55 49.80 -20.23
C LEU A 143 -15.29 49.65 -19.36
N CYS A 144 -15.13 50.51 -18.35
CA CYS A 144 -14.04 50.38 -17.38
C CYS A 144 -14.14 49.09 -16.55
N GLU A 145 -15.34 48.64 -16.17
CA GLU A 145 -15.55 47.33 -15.53
C GLU A 145 -15.14 46.17 -16.45
N LEU A 146 -15.65 46.15 -17.68
CA LEU A 146 -15.32 45.11 -18.66
C LEU A 146 -13.82 45.08 -18.99
N GLN A 147 -13.17 46.24 -19.00
CA GLN A 147 -11.73 46.33 -19.19
C GLN A 147 -10.95 45.74 -18.01
N ARG A 148 -11.38 46.00 -16.76
CA ARG A 148 -10.80 45.37 -15.57
C ARG A 148 -11.02 43.86 -15.54
N GLU A 149 -12.21 43.39 -15.92
CA GLU A 149 -12.53 41.97 -16.04
C GLU A 149 -11.66 41.30 -17.12
N ARG A 150 -11.49 41.93 -18.28
CA ARG A 150 -10.60 41.43 -19.34
C ARG A 150 -9.17 41.28 -18.83
N GLU A 151 -8.65 42.28 -18.14
CA GLU A 151 -7.30 42.20 -17.56
C GLU A 151 -7.20 41.15 -16.46
N ALA A 152 -8.25 40.94 -15.67
CA ALA A 152 -8.28 39.87 -14.66
C ALA A 152 -8.23 38.48 -15.32
N LEU A 153 -9.05 38.25 -16.35
CA LEU A 153 -9.04 37.00 -17.12
C LEU A 153 -7.70 36.76 -17.83
N GLU A 154 -7.06 37.82 -18.34
CA GLU A 154 -5.74 37.71 -18.95
C GLU A 154 -4.66 37.31 -17.93
N ARG A 155 -4.76 37.78 -16.67
CA ARG A 155 -3.88 37.35 -15.58
C ARG A 155 -4.13 35.89 -15.20
N GLU A 156 -5.39 35.48 -15.04
CA GLU A 156 -5.76 34.09 -14.74
C GLU A 156 -5.28 33.14 -15.85
N GLN A 157 -5.46 33.50 -17.12
CA GLN A 157 -4.97 32.71 -18.24
C GLN A 157 -3.44 32.54 -18.18
N ALA A 158 -2.70 33.60 -17.87
CA ALA A 158 -1.24 33.52 -17.72
C ALA A 158 -0.82 32.65 -16.53
N GLU A 159 -1.63 32.56 -15.47
CA GLU A 159 -1.39 31.65 -14.35
C GLU A 159 -1.64 30.19 -14.76
N PHE A 160 -2.75 29.89 -15.43
CA PHE A 160 -3.02 28.57 -15.98
C PHE A 160 -1.93 28.10 -16.95
N ASP A 161 -1.43 28.97 -17.81
CA ASP A 161 -0.33 28.64 -18.73
C ASP A 161 0.96 28.29 -17.96
N ARG A 162 1.25 28.99 -16.85
CA ARG A 162 2.40 28.65 -15.99
C ARG A 162 2.21 27.31 -15.28
N GLU A 163 1.00 27.03 -14.80
CA GLU A 163 0.67 25.76 -14.16
C GLU A 163 0.78 24.59 -15.15
N LEU A 164 0.30 24.75 -16.39
CA LEU A 164 0.45 23.75 -17.43
C LEU A 164 1.92 23.42 -17.71
N ILE A 165 2.77 24.45 -17.80
CA ILE A 165 4.23 24.26 -17.98
C ILE A 165 4.84 23.53 -16.78
N ALA A 166 4.41 23.85 -15.56
CA ALA A 166 4.89 23.16 -14.35
C ALA A 166 4.46 21.68 -14.35
N LEU A 167 3.20 21.39 -14.65
CA LEU A 167 2.67 20.03 -14.73
C LEU A 167 3.33 19.20 -15.83
N GLU A 168 3.65 19.82 -16.97
CA GLU A 168 4.39 19.16 -18.04
C GLU A 168 5.79 18.76 -17.58
N ARG A 169 6.51 19.65 -16.89
CA ARG A 169 7.82 19.35 -16.30
C ARG A 169 7.74 18.23 -15.27
N ASP A 170 6.75 18.27 -14.38
CA ASP A 170 6.53 17.24 -13.37
C ASP A 170 6.23 15.87 -14.00
N ARG A 171 5.42 15.86 -15.07
CA ARG A 171 5.16 14.64 -15.83
C ARG A 171 6.43 14.06 -16.45
N GLU A 172 7.31 14.90 -17.00
CA GLU A 172 8.58 14.42 -17.51
C GLU A 172 9.51 13.89 -16.43
N LEU A 173 9.55 14.52 -15.24
CA LEU A 173 10.32 14.02 -14.10
C LEU A 173 9.81 12.65 -13.66
N LEU A 174 8.50 12.50 -13.54
CA LEU A 174 7.87 11.20 -13.23
C LEU A 174 8.20 10.14 -14.28
N ASN A 175 8.21 10.48 -15.57
CA ASN A 175 8.61 9.54 -16.62
C ASN A 175 10.09 9.11 -16.48
N ARG A 176 10.99 10.04 -16.12
CA ARG A 176 12.40 9.72 -15.87
C ARG A 176 12.56 8.81 -14.65
N ASP A 177 11.84 9.10 -13.57
CA ASP A 177 11.85 8.29 -12.35
C ASP A 177 11.31 6.88 -12.60
N MET A 178 10.22 6.77 -13.36
CA MET A 178 9.64 5.48 -13.73
C MET A 178 10.62 4.64 -14.55
N ALA A 179 11.32 5.25 -15.51
CA ALA A 179 12.37 4.57 -16.27
C ALA A 179 13.60 4.20 -15.41
N ALA A 180 13.92 4.98 -14.37
CA ALA A 180 14.98 4.63 -13.42
C ALA A 180 14.57 3.42 -12.57
N LEU A 181 13.35 3.41 -12.04
CA LEU A 181 12.79 2.29 -11.26
C LEU A 181 12.70 1.01 -12.08
N GLU A 182 12.38 1.09 -13.38
CA GLU A 182 12.41 -0.07 -14.27
C GLU A 182 13.82 -0.64 -14.40
N ARG A 183 14.85 0.20 -14.56
CA ARG A 183 16.25 -0.25 -14.60
C ARG A 183 16.65 -0.92 -13.29
N ASP A 184 16.34 -0.30 -12.15
CA ASP A 184 16.63 -0.85 -10.83
C ASP A 184 15.95 -2.20 -10.61
N ARG A 185 14.69 -2.33 -11.03
CA ARG A 185 13.97 -3.61 -10.98
C ARG A 185 14.70 -4.69 -11.76
N THR A 186 15.13 -4.39 -12.99
CA THR A 186 15.90 -5.37 -13.77
C THR A 186 17.26 -5.68 -13.14
N ALA A 187 17.91 -4.73 -12.46
CA ALA A 187 19.17 -4.96 -11.76
C ALA A 187 18.96 -5.93 -10.59
N VAL A 188 17.94 -5.69 -9.76
CA VAL A 188 17.56 -6.57 -8.66
C VAL A 188 17.20 -7.97 -9.15
N ASP A 189 16.51 -8.11 -10.28
CA ASP A 189 16.18 -9.43 -10.85
C ASP A 189 17.44 -10.20 -11.28
N ARG A 190 18.45 -9.51 -11.83
CA ARG A 190 19.76 -10.12 -12.15
C ARG A 190 20.51 -10.56 -10.89
N GLU A 191 20.51 -9.74 -9.84
CA GLU A 191 21.13 -10.06 -8.56
C GLU A 191 20.46 -11.27 -7.90
N ARG A 192 19.12 -11.33 -7.90
CA ARG A 192 18.38 -12.51 -7.41
C ARG A 192 18.79 -13.78 -8.13
N ALA A 193 18.87 -13.73 -9.46
CA ALA A 193 19.31 -14.88 -10.25
C ALA A 193 20.78 -15.25 -9.96
N ALA A 194 21.66 -14.30 -9.67
CA ALA A 194 23.04 -14.58 -9.28
C ALA A 194 23.09 -15.32 -7.93
N VAL A 195 22.37 -14.80 -6.92
CA VAL A 195 22.26 -15.42 -5.59
C VAL A 195 21.67 -16.82 -5.66
N GLU A 196 20.69 -17.06 -6.53
CA GLU A 196 20.11 -18.39 -6.72
C GLU A 196 21.13 -19.39 -7.28
N ARG A 197 21.98 -18.96 -8.22
CA ARG A 197 23.07 -19.80 -8.74
C ARG A 197 24.12 -20.12 -7.67
N GLU A 198 24.48 -19.14 -6.84
CA GLU A 198 25.40 -19.34 -5.71
C GLU A 198 24.84 -20.31 -4.68
N ARG A 199 23.55 -20.19 -4.33
CA ARG A 199 22.88 -21.16 -3.45
C ARG A 199 22.93 -22.58 -4.01
N ALA A 200 22.60 -22.75 -5.30
CA ALA A 200 22.67 -24.05 -5.95
C ALA A 200 24.10 -24.62 -5.99
N PHE A 201 25.12 -23.76 -6.09
CA PHE A 201 26.52 -24.18 -5.98
C PHE A 201 26.84 -24.69 -4.57
N LEU A 202 26.52 -23.90 -3.54
CA LEU A 202 26.73 -24.27 -2.15
C LEU A 202 25.98 -25.54 -1.74
N ASP A 203 24.78 -25.77 -2.27
CA ASP A 203 24.03 -27.00 -2.03
C ASP A 203 24.74 -28.24 -2.60
N ARG A 204 25.38 -28.11 -3.77
CA ARG A 204 26.19 -29.20 -4.35
C ARG A 204 27.44 -29.47 -3.52
N ASP A 205 28.13 -28.42 -3.08
CA ASP A 205 29.31 -28.55 -2.22
C ASP A 205 28.95 -29.21 -0.89
N ARG A 206 27.83 -28.81 -0.29
CA ARG A 206 27.32 -29.46 0.93
C ARG A 206 27.04 -30.94 0.70
N ALA A 207 26.37 -31.30 -0.40
CA ALA A 207 26.10 -32.70 -0.72
C ALA A 207 27.38 -33.51 -1.03
N PHE A 208 28.45 -32.86 -1.48
CA PHE A 208 29.76 -33.47 -1.64
C PHE A 208 30.40 -33.75 -0.27
N LEU A 209 30.45 -32.74 0.61
CA LEU A 209 30.99 -32.90 1.97
C LEU A 209 30.22 -33.93 2.80
N ASP A 210 28.90 -34.03 2.64
CA ASP A 210 28.09 -35.05 3.31
C ASP A 210 28.47 -36.47 2.85
N ARG A 211 28.81 -36.65 1.57
CA ARG A 211 29.31 -37.93 1.03
C ARG A 211 30.69 -38.28 1.58
N ASP A 212 31.60 -37.32 1.63
CA ASP A 212 32.95 -37.50 2.20
C ASP A 212 32.86 -37.85 3.68
N ARG A 213 31.99 -37.18 4.44
CA ARG A 213 31.74 -37.51 5.84
C ARG A 213 31.24 -38.93 6.01
N ALA A 214 30.26 -39.35 5.19
CA ALA A 214 29.75 -40.72 5.23
C ALA A 214 30.82 -41.77 4.82
N PHE A 215 31.78 -41.40 3.98
CA PHE A 215 32.93 -42.25 3.66
C PHE A 215 33.86 -42.38 4.86
N LEU A 216 34.24 -41.28 5.49
CA LEU A 216 35.09 -41.28 6.69
C LEU A 216 34.45 -42.02 7.87
N ASP A 217 33.14 -41.92 8.04
CA ASP A 217 32.41 -42.66 9.07
C ASP A 217 32.49 -44.19 8.84
N ARG A 218 32.45 -44.64 7.58
CA ARG A 218 32.64 -46.05 7.22
C ARG A 218 34.07 -46.53 7.49
N ASP A 219 35.07 -45.73 7.13
CA ASP A 219 36.47 -46.04 7.39
C ASP A 219 36.75 -46.12 8.89
N ARG A 220 36.17 -45.20 9.67
CA ARG A 220 36.25 -45.22 11.13
C ARG A 220 35.68 -46.51 11.71
N ALA A 221 34.48 -46.91 11.27
CA ALA A 221 33.86 -48.16 11.70
C ALA A 221 34.65 -49.40 11.26
N PHE A 222 35.33 -49.36 10.11
CA PHE A 222 36.23 -50.43 9.68
C PHE A 222 37.44 -50.55 10.61
N LEU A 223 38.10 -49.42 10.92
CA LEU A 223 39.25 -49.39 11.83
C LEU A 223 38.88 -49.85 13.24
N GLU A 224 37.71 -49.46 13.74
CA GLU A 224 37.21 -49.90 15.05
C GLU A 224 37.08 -51.43 15.13
N ARG A 225 36.48 -52.06 14.12
CA ARG A 225 36.42 -53.54 14.05
C ARG A 225 37.81 -54.18 13.99
N ALA A 226 38.71 -53.61 13.19
CA ALA A 226 40.08 -54.12 13.10
C ALA A 226 40.82 -54.01 14.45
N THR A 227 40.59 -52.94 15.22
CA THR A 227 41.15 -52.81 16.57
C THR A 227 40.57 -53.85 17.54
N GLU A 228 39.26 -54.10 17.50
CA GLU A 228 38.64 -55.15 18.32
C GLU A 228 39.18 -56.53 17.99
N ASP A 229 39.36 -56.84 16.71
CA ASP A 229 39.89 -58.14 16.28
C ASP A 229 41.34 -58.35 16.73
N LEU A 230 42.18 -57.31 16.63
CA LEU A 230 43.53 -57.34 17.18
C LEU A 230 43.54 -57.52 18.71
N GLU A 231 42.59 -56.93 19.44
CA GLU A 231 42.44 -57.13 20.88
C GLU A 231 41.99 -58.56 21.22
N ARG A 232 41.04 -59.12 20.47
CA ARG A 232 40.62 -60.52 20.58
C ARG A 232 41.79 -61.48 20.32
N ASP A 233 42.62 -61.20 19.32
CA ASP A 233 43.79 -62.04 19.03
C ASP A 233 44.88 -61.92 20.10
N ARG A 234 45.15 -60.71 20.60
CA ARG A 234 46.07 -60.53 21.75
C ARG A 234 45.59 -61.28 22.99
N THR A 235 44.30 -61.24 23.30
CA THR A 235 43.74 -61.96 24.46
C THR A 235 43.80 -63.47 24.27
N ARG A 236 43.50 -63.97 23.07
CA ARG A 236 43.70 -65.40 22.70
C ARG A 236 45.16 -65.83 22.87
N GLN A 237 46.11 -65.08 22.32
CA GLN A 237 47.54 -65.40 22.44
C GLN A 237 48.00 -65.42 23.90
N ARG A 238 47.53 -64.48 24.73
CA ARG A 238 47.81 -64.49 26.17
C ARG A 238 47.29 -65.75 26.85
N LEU A 239 46.05 -66.17 26.55
CA LEU A 239 45.49 -67.40 27.09
C LEU A 239 46.31 -68.62 26.69
N VAL A 240 46.65 -68.77 25.41
CA VAL A 240 47.49 -69.87 24.91
C VAL A 240 48.84 -69.91 25.63
N SER A 241 49.49 -68.76 25.79
CA SER A 241 50.77 -68.65 26.52
C SER A 241 50.63 -69.06 28.00
N LEU A 242 49.53 -68.70 28.67
CA LEU A 242 49.26 -69.10 30.05
C LEU A 242 49.04 -70.61 30.16
N PHE A 243 48.28 -71.22 29.26
CA PHE A 243 48.06 -72.67 29.23
C PHE A 243 49.37 -73.44 29.01
N GLN A 244 50.20 -73.00 28.06
CA GLN A 244 51.47 -73.66 27.79
C GLN A 244 52.41 -73.64 29.00
N LYS A 245 52.51 -72.51 29.70
CA LYS A 245 53.26 -72.39 30.96
C LYS A 245 52.73 -73.30 32.08
N LEU A 246 51.43 -73.61 32.08
CA LEU A 246 50.81 -74.45 33.09
C LEU A 246 51.08 -75.93 32.82
N VAL A 247 51.03 -76.34 31.54
CA VAL A 247 51.43 -77.68 31.09
C VAL A 247 52.91 -77.95 31.38
N GLU A 248 53.80 -76.98 31.14
CA GLU A 248 55.23 -77.11 31.44
C GLU A 248 55.57 -77.25 32.93
N LYS A 249 54.63 -76.92 33.83
CA LYS A 249 54.81 -76.98 35.29
C LYS A 249 54.21 -78.22 35.96
N LEU A 250 53.45 -79.03 35.21
CA LEU A 250 52.91 -80.33 35.65
C LEU A 250 53.91 -81.45 35.36
#